data_AF-A0A1N7NFE7-F1
#
_entry.id   AF-A0A1N7NFE7-F1
#
_cell.length_a   1.000
_cell.length_b   1.000
_cell.length_c   1.000
_cell.angle_alpha   90.00
_cell.angle_beta   90.00
_cell.angle_gamma   90.00
#
_symmetry.space_group_name_H-M   'P 1'
#
loop_
_entity.id
_entity.type
_entity.pdbx_description
1 polymer ?
#
loop_
_entity_poly.entity_id
_entity_poly.type
_entity_poly.pdbx_seq_one_letter_code
_entity_poly.pdbx_strand_id
1 'polypeptide(L)' 'MASVMVKVAGEGLVNKAHRNSDAGPTSGSSVIYEVVNVPGGVSEEVVVDLIKKTVKSVPHNDSYEVDYAAIAG' A
#
# COMPACT_ATOMS: atom_id res chain seq x y z
N MET A 1 11.95 6.30 10.44
CA MET A 1 10.87 6.20 9.44
C MET A 1 10.64 4.73 9.17
N ALA A 2 9.39 4.30 9.03
CA ALA A 2 9.03 2.91 8.78
C ALA A 2 8.49 2.76 7.35
N SER A 3 8.60 1.56 6.78
CA SER A 3 7.82 1.17 5.61
C SER A 3 6.71 0.20 6.03
N VAL A 4 5.57 0.29 5.36
CA VAL A 4 4.38 -0.54 5.63
C VAL A 4 3.95 -1.18 4.32
N MET A 5 3.86 -2.49 4.31
CA MET A 5 3.42 -3.23 3.11
C MET A 5 1.90 -3.44 3.15
N VAL A 6 1.24 -3.06 2.06
CA VAL A 6 -0.22 -3.08 1.89
C VAL A 6 -0.58 -3.86 0.64
N LYS A 7 -1.41 -4.90 0.79
CA LYS A 7 -1.96 -5.68 -0.30
C LYS A 7 -3.30 -5.10 -0.75
N VAL A 8 -3.42 -4.81 -2.03
CA VAL A 8 -4.62 -4.36 -2.71
C VAL A 8 -5.08 -5.45 -3.67
N ALA A 9 -6.26 -6.01 -3.48
CA ALA A 9 -6.89 -6.90 -4.46
C ALA A 9 -7.76 -6.10 -5.45
N GLY A 10 -7.89 -6.62 -6.67
CA GLY A 10 -8.49 -5.93 -7.83
C GLY A 10 -9.97 -5.53 -7.68
N GLU A 11 -10.66 -6.02 -6.66
CA GLU A 11 -12.00 -5.56 -6.26
C GLU A 11 -11.98 -4.40 -5.24
N GLY A 12 -10.81 -3.78 -4.99
CA GLY A 12 -10.66 -2.71 -3.99
C GLY A 12 -10.55 -3.22 -2.55
N LEU A 13 -10.29 -4.51 -2.37
CA LEU A 13 -10.01 -5.13 -1.09
C LEU A 13 -8.58 -4.80 -0.66
N VAL A 14 -8.42 -3.82 0.23
CA VAL A 14 -7.13 -3.40 0.75
C VAL A 14 -6.91 -3.98 2.14
N ASN A 15 -5.80 -4.67 2.34
CA ASN A 15 -5.39 -5.31 3.58
C ASN A 15 -3.90 -5.16 3.82
N LYS A 16 -3.46 -5.35 5.06
CA LYS A 16 -2.03 -5.45 5.36
C LYS A 16 -1.39 -6.62 4.61
N ALA A 17 -0.23 -6.40 4.01
CA ALA A 17 0.54 -7.47 3.41
C ALA A 17 1.27 -8.29 4.50
N HIS A 18 1.58 -9.55 4.20
CA HIS A 18 2.39 -10.34 5.11
C HIS A 18 3.79 -9.72 5.24
N ARG A 19 4.39 -9.86 6.43
CA ARG A 19 5.67 -9.23 6.86
C ARG A 19 6.88 -9.53 5.96
N ASN A 20 6.72 -10.30 4.88
CA ASN A 20 7.82 -10.75 4.04
C ASN A 20 7.42 -10.79 2.55
N SER A 21 6.43 -9.98 2.17
CA SER A 21 5.98 -9.90 0.79
C SER A 21 6.74 -8.83 0.02
N ASP A 22 7.19 -9.16 -1.18
CA ASP A 22 7.81 -8.20 -2.09
C ASP A 22 6.74 -7.28 -2.73
N ALA A 23 7.10 -6.03 -3.00
CA ALA A 23 6.22 -5.08 -3.66
C ALA A 23 6.05 -5.47 -5.14
N GLY A 24 4.82 -5.64 -5.60
CA GLY A 24 4.59 -6.16 -6.94
C GLY A 24 3.22 -6.78 -7.20
N PRO A 25 2.97 -7.18 -8.46
CA PRO A 25 1.76 -7.88 -8.81
C PRO A 25 1.82 -9.31 -8.27
N THR A 26 0.71 -9.80 -7.76
CA THR A 26 0.55 -11.16 -7.22
C THR A 26 -0.54 -11.89 -8.01
N SER A 27 -0.53 -13.23 -7.93
CA SER A 27 -1.56 -14.03 -8.59
C SER A 27 -2.97 -13.70 -8.08
N GLY A 28 -3.92 -13.53 -9.00
CA GLY A 28 -5.32 -13.25 -8.67
C GLY A 28 -5.66 -11.76 -8.56
N SER A 29 -5.14 -10.94 -9.48
CA SER A 29 -5.46 -9.50 -9.59
C SER A 29 -5.15 -8.71 -8.32
N SER A 30 -4.21 -9.17 -7.50
CA SER A 30 -3.81 -8.46 -6.29
C SER A 30 -2.42 -7.86 -6.47
N VAL A 31 -2.16 -6.71 -5.87
CA VAL A 31 -0.91 -5.97 -5.94
C VAL A 31 -0.46 -5.64 -4.52
N ILE A 32 0.82 -5.81 -4.24
CA ILE A 32 1.43 -5.44 -2.96
C ILE A 32 2.15 -4.12 -3.16
N TYR A 33 1.75 -3.12 -2.39
CA TYR A 33 2.34 -1.80 -2.35
C TYR A 33 3.20 -1.67 -1.10
N GLU A 34 4.38 -1.08 -1.25
CA GLU A 34 5.22 -0.67 -0.13
C GLU A 34 5.02 0.83 0.12
N VAL A 35 4.45 1.17 1.26
CA VAL A 35 4.32 2.56 1.68
C VAL A 35 5.58 2.97 2.43
N VAL A 36 6.36 3.87 1.84
CA VAL A 36 7.61 4.39 2.40
C VAL A 36 7.38 5.72 3.12
N ASN A 37 8.37 6.12 3.93
CA ASN A 37 8.34 7.39 4.68
C ASN A 37 7.18 7.53 5.67
N VAL A 38 6.70 6.42 6.24
CA VAL A 38 5.65 6.46 7.26
C VAL A 38 6.18 7.14 8.54
N PRO A 39 5.52 8.20 9.03
CA PRO A 39 5.93 8.88 10.25
C PRO A 39 5.81 7.97 11.47
N GLY A 40 6.71 8.17 12.44
CA GLY A 40 6.64 7.45 13.71
C GLY A 40 5.36 7.84 14.46
N GLY A 41 4.53 6.85 14.80
CA GLY A 41 3.24 7.05 15.47
C GLY A 41 2.02 6.83 14.58
N VAL A 42 2.20 6.62 13.27
CA VAL A 42 1.11 6.20 12.38
C VAL A 42 0.95 4.68 12.45
N SER A 43 -0.24 4.23 12.80
CA SER A 43 -0.60 2.81 12.78
C SER A 43 -0.77 2.31 11.35
N GLU A 44 -0.38 1.06 11.10
CA GLU A 44 -0.51 0.42 9.79
C GLU A 44 -1.95 0.42 9.27
N GLU A 45 -2.94 0.36 10.16
CA GLU A 45 -4.37 0.48 9.82
C GLU A 45 -4.73 1.81 9.16
N VAL A 46 -4.09 2.91 9.57
CA VAL A 46 -4.28 4.24 8.98
C VAL A 46 -3.72 4.25 7.56
N VAL A 47 -2.54 3.66 7.38
CA VAL A 47 -1.91 3.51 6.07
C VAL A 47 -2.80 2.68 5.13
N VAL A 48 -3.37 1.58 5.64
CA VAL A 48 -4.31 0.74 4.88
C VAL A 48 -5.57 1.51 4.49
N ASP A 49 -6.14 2.32 5.39
CA ASP A 49 -7.32 3.15 5.09
C ASP A 49 -7.02 4.25 4.06
N LEU A 50 -5.84 4.88 4.15
CA LEU A 50 -5.38 5.86 3.17
C LEU A 50 -5.21 5.24 1.78
N ILE A 51 -4.54 4.07 1.70
CA ILE A 51 -4.41 3.31 0.45
C ILE A 51 -5.78 2.90 -0.06
N LYS A 52 -6.71 2.48 0.79
CA LYS A 52 -8.08 2.13 0.39
C LYS A 52 -8.82 3.30 -0.25
N LYS A 53 -8.64 4.53 0.26
CA LYS A 53 -9.21 5.76 -0.32
C LYS A 53 -8.54 6.14 -1.63
N THR A 54 -7.23 5.94 -1.74
CA THR A 54 -6.41 6.35 -2.88
C THR A 54 -6.18 5.23 -3.90
N VAL A 55 -6.74 4.03 -3.69
CA VAL A 55 -6.48 2.80 -4.46
C VAL A 55 -6.65 2.96 -5.98
N LYS A 56 -7.56 3.83 -6.41
CA LYS A 56 -7.81 4.15 -7.83
C LYS A 56 -6.72 5.02 -8.45
N SER A 57 -5.99 5.76 -7.62
CA SER A 57 -4.91 6.67 -8.00
C SER A 57 -3.52 6.05 -7.80
N VAL A 58 -3.43 4.86 -7.18
CA VAL A 58 -2.15 4.18 -7.00
C VAL A 58 -1.71 3.57 -8.35
N PRO A 59 -0.49 3.88 -8.82
CA PRO A 59 -0.01 3.39 -10.10
C PRO A 59 0.02 1.85 -10.12
N HIS A 60 -0.78 1.26 -11.00
CA HIS A 60 -0.67 -0.16 -11.33
C HIS A 60 0.38 -0.33 -12.42
N ASN A 61 1.33 -1.26 -12.22
CA ASN A 61 2.37 -1.68 -13.17
C ASN A 61 3.55 -0.74 -13.43
N ASP A 62 3.59 0.46 -12.83
CA ASP A 62 4.71 1.40 -13.04
C ASP A 62 5.59 1.53 -11.79
N SER A 63 4.99 1.59 -10.61
CA SER A 63 5.69 1.61 -9.32
C SER A 63 4.82 1.00 -8.24
N TYR A 64 5.40 0.11 -7.45
CA TYR A 64 4.72 -0.51 -6.29
C TYR A 64 5.13 0.14 -4.97
N GLU A 65 5.99 1.14 -5.03
CA GLU A 65 6.40 1.95 -3.89
C GLU A 65 5.57 3.24 -3.87
N VAL A 66 4.99 3.55 -2.71
CA VAL A 66 4.08 4.68 -2.52
C VAL A 66 4.59 5.53 -1.38
N ASP A 67 4.81 6.82 -1.61
CA ASP A 67 5.19 7.72 -0.52
C ASP A 67 3.99 8.01 0.38
N TYR A 68 4.16 7.92 1.70
CA TYR A 68 3.10 8.26 2.65
C TYR A 68 2.55 9.67 2.42
N ALA A 69 3.41 10.63 2.07
CA ALA A 69 2.97 12.01 1.80
C ALA A 69 2.07 12.12 0.55
N ALA A 70 2.20 11.20 -0.41
CA ALA A 70 1.39 11.21 -1.62
C ALA A 70 -0.05 10.71 -1.38
N ILE A 71 -0.26 9.87 -0.36
CA ILE A 71 -1.58 9.32 0.00
C ILE A 71 -2.23 10.00 1.20
N ALA A 72 -1.44 10.71 2.02
CA ALA A 72 -1.93 11.49 3.15
C ALA A 72 -2.38 12.92 2.78
N GLY A 73 -2.18 13.33 1.52
CA GLY A 73 -2.52 14.65 0.96
C GLY A 73 -3.98 14.84 0.62
#